data_AF-A0AA88IA29-F1
#
_entry.id   AF-A0AA88IA29-F1
#
_cell.length_a   1.000
_cell.length_b   1.000
_cell.length_c   1.000
_cell.angle_alpha   90.00
_cell.angle_beta   90.00
_cell.angle_gamma   90.00
#
_symmetry.space_group_name_H-M   'P 1'
#
loop_
_entity.id
_entity.type
_entity.pdbx_description
1 polymer ?
#
loop_
_entity_poly.entity_id
_entity_poly.type
_entity_poly.pdbx_seq_one_letter_code
_entity_poly.pdbx_strand_id
1 'polypeptide(L)'
;MGRTLLFLLFMIFNSYLCEKLILVLPSDATPGYTLPPLRLPNRWKIDNSSLSKHFSVLDDGGLMYVSYLPQSDPIEFQFEREGDDFGTYAPAILYVADGAKLAKFERDFYGGSVQENLPAGSAVQGLENVRAYPLIKNLTCCEYRLKRHRDKFRLVPNGGGVSVLTNESLDREMKGKYHLLILAYAHGITSEISSVPLTIVIEDVNDNEPRFTEEVYEFLYEFTASRPLRVGNVKAWDPDGTEVTYFLAERSNDAVIEPQTGSIFITNPELRSLEILIGARDRGVPSRNTSVPARARVTFYKKEHGVVKRHAKRIPRGSRTMKRLEFSESDGGTEGKLMFQLEKESERERFKLKDENPWITVEPNGNVRVKKKWDYEELGPDKNIDFYITITNNEGG
;
A
#
# COMPACT_ATOMS: atom_id res chain seq x y z
N MET A 1 -38.04 40.28 -59.42
CA MET A 1 -36.81 39.64 -58.91
C MET A 1 -37.17 38.84 -57.68
N GLY A 2 -37.19 37.51 -57.75
CA GLY A 2 -37.65 36.70 -56.61
C GLY A 2 -37.96 35.26 -56.98
N ARG A 3 -37.06 34.57 -57.67
CA ARG A 3 -37.17 33.12 -57.91
C ARG A 3 -35.82 32.36 -57.88
N THR A 4 -34.73 33.01 -57.48
CA THR A 4 -33.38 32.41 -57.54
C THR A 4 -32.75 32.14 -56.17
N LEU A 5 -33.46 32.37 -55.06
CA LEU A 5 -32.93 32.11 -53.71
C LEU A 5 -33.42 30.81 -53.06
N LEU A 6 -34.44 30.14 -53.64
CA LEU A 6 -35.01 28.92 -53.05
C LEU A 6 -34.27 27.63 -53.48
N PHE A 7 -33.52 27.68 -54.59
CA PHE A 7 -32.73 26.53 -55.07
C PHE A 7 -31.36 26.38 -54.38
N LEU A 8 -30.85 27.44 -53.75
CA LEU A 8 -29.59 27.41 -52.99
C LEU A 8 -29.78 27.05 -51.50
N LEU A 9 -30.99 27.21 -50.95
CA LEU A 9 -31.28 26.77 -49.57
C LEU A 9 -31.63 25.27 -49.48
N PHE A 10 -32.04 24.64 -50.59
CA PHE A 10 -32.31 23.20 -50.66
C PHE A 10 -31.03 22.35 -50.90
N MET A 11 -29.92 23.01 -51.23
CA MET A 11 -28.60 22.39 -51.48
C MET A 11 -27.63 22.50 -50.30
N ILE A 12 -28.08 22.97 -49.12
CA ILE A 12 -27.22 23.08 -47.91
C ILE A 12 -27.62 22.05 -46.83
N PHE A 13 -28.69 21.28 -47.02
CA PHE A 13 -29.08 20.20 -46.09
C PHE A 13 -28.82 18.78 -46.61
N ASN A 14 -28.09 18.63 -47.72
CA ASN A 14 -27.85 17.32 -48.34
C ASN A 14 -26.35 16.98 -48.48
N SER A 15 -25.56 17.33 -47.46
CA SER A 15 -24.14 16.97 -47.39
C SER A 15 -23.78 16.11 -46.16
N TYR A 16 -24.76 15.65 -45.37
CA TYR A 16 -24.50 14.85 -44.16
C TYR A 16 -24.62 13.32 -44.34
N LEU A 17 -24.96 12.82 -45.53
CA LEU A 17 -25.21 11.39 -45.75
C LEU A 17 -24.29 10.74 -46.81
N CYS A 18 -23.07 11.27 -46.98
CA CYS A 18 -22.07 10.65 -47.88
C CYS A 18 -21.12 9.68 -47.16
N GLU A 19 -21.16 9.59 -45.83
CA GLU A 19 -20.35 8.63 -45.06
C GLU A 19 -21.17 7.39 -44.71
N LYS A 20 -20.62 6.19 -44.95
CA LYS A 20 -21.26 4.92 -44.56
C LYS A 20 -21.41 4.89 -43.03
N LEU A 21 -22.61 4.60 -42.55
CA LEU A 21 -22.90 4.36 -41.13
C LEU A 21 -22.16 3.09 -40.68
N ILE A 22 -21.52 3.14 -39.50
CA ILE A 22 -20.80 1.97 -38.96
C ILE A 22 -21.55 1.46 -37.74
N LEU A 23 -21.85 0.17 -37.77
CA LEU A 23 -22.53 -0.55 -36.72
C LEU A 23 -21.64 -1.68 -36.26
N VAL A 24 -21.64 -1.95 -34.95
CA VAL A 24 -20.87 -3.05 -34.38
C VAL A 24 -21.79 -3.88 -33.50
N LEU A 25 -22.02 -5.12 -33.92
CA LEU A 25 -22.70 -6.13 -33.13
C LEU A 25 -21.66 -6.90 -32.33
N PRO A 26 -21.78 -6.99 -30.99
CA PRO A 26 -20.92 -7.83 -30.19
C PRO A 26 -20.93 -9.28 -30.70
N SER A 27 -19.76 -9.91 -30.81
CA SER A 27 -19.66 -11.30 -31.30
C SER A 27 -20.39 -12.32 -30.43
N ASP A 28 -20.67 -11.98 -29.17
CA ASP A 28 -21.44 -12.76 -28.20
C ASP A 28 -22.92 -12.33 -28.11
N ALA A 29 -23.36 -11.39 -28.94
CA ALA A 29 -24.74 -10.94 -28.96
C ALA A 29 -25.69 -12.08 -29.35
N THR A 30 -26.82 -12.16 -28.64
CA THR A 30 -27.91 -13.09 -28.93
C THR A 30 -29.12 -12.36 -29.50
N PRO A 31 -30.01 -13.05 -30.25
CA PRO A 31 -31.28 -12.46 -30.67
C PRO A 31 -32.02 -11.84 -29.48
N GLY A 32 -32.38 -10.57 -29.60
CA GLY A 32 -32.82 -9.73 -28.48
C GLY A 32 -31.93 -8.50 -28.25
N TYR A 33 -30.65 -8.58 -28.63
CA TYR A 33 -29.72 -7.47 -28.47
C TYR A 33 -30.12 -6.27 -29.33
N THR A 34 -30.08 -5.06 -28.75
CA THR A 34 -30.46 -3.83 -29.44
C THR A 34 -29.27 -2.90 -29.58
N LEU A 35 -28.96 -2.53 -30.82
CA LEU A 35 -27.98 -1.48 -31.12
C LEU A 35 -28.61 -0.10 -30.88
N PRO A 36 -27.82 0.89 -30.40
CA PRO A 36 -28.32 2.23 -30.11
C PRO A 36 -29.02 2.88 -31.31
N PRO A 37 -29.95 3.83 -31.07
CA PRO A 37 -30.64 4.54 -32.13
C PRO A 37 -29.68 5.15 -33.14
N LEU A 38 -29.94 4.86 -34.41
CA LEU A 38 -29.27 5.51 -35.51
C LEU A 38 -29.72 6.96 -35.44
N ARG A 39 -28.82 7.89 -35.08
CA ARG A 39 -29.11 9.33 -34.96
C ARG A 39 -29.36 9.98 -36.33
N LEU A 40 -30.06 9.26 -37.22
CA LEU A 40 -30.45 9.69 -38.54
C LEU A 40 -31.73 10.53 -38.43
N PRO A 41 -31.85 11.62 -39.19
CA PRO A 41 -33.10 12.37 -39.26
C PRO A 41 -34.16 11.53 -39.99
N ASN A 42 -35.40 11.51 -39.50
CA ASN A 42 -36.57 10.78 -40.03
C ASN A 42 -36.58 9.27 -39.74
N ARG A 43 -37.65 8.57 -40.19
CA ARG A 43 -37.81 7.12 -40.07
C ARG A 43 -37.15 6.40 -41.24
N TRP A 44 -36.50 5.28 -40.94
CA TRP A 44 -35.74 4.48 -41.88
C TRP A 44 -36.10 3.01 -41.70
N LYS A 45 -36.13 2.28 -42.81
CA LYS A 45 -36.23 0.82 -42.83
C LYS A 45 -34.96 0.24 -43.42
N ILE A 46 -34.64 -1.00 -43.08
CA ILE A 46 -33.57 -1.75 -43.77
C ILE A 46 -34.07 -2.00 -45.20
N ASP A 47 -33.19 -1.85 -46.19
CA ASP A 47 -33.54 -2.23 -47.56
C ASP A 47 -33.95 -3.70 -47.66
N ASN A 48 -34.55 -4.08 -48.78
CA ASN A 48 -35.04 -5.45 -49.00
C ASN A 48 -33.90 -6.46 -49.27
N SER A 49 -32.77 -6.30 -48.59
CA SER A 49 -31.64 -7.22 -48.55
C SER A 49 -31.93 -8.44 -47.68
N SER A 50 -31.09 -9.46 -47.77
CA SER A 50 -31.13 -10.64 -46.88
C SER A 50 -31.01 -10.28 -45.40
N LEU A 51 -30.41 -9.12 -45.07
CA LEU A 51 -30.24 -8.64 -43.70
C LEU A 51 -31.53 -8.16 -43.02
N SER A 52 -32.56 -7.77 -43.79
CA SER A 52 -33.88 -7.41 -43.25
C SER A 52 -34.52 -8.52 -42.40
N LYS A 53 -34.09 -9.78 -42.57
CA LYS A 53 -34.55 -10.95 -41.80
C LYS A 53 -33.82 -11.14 -40.46
N HIS A 54 -32.69 -10.47 -40.29
CA HIS A 54 -31.80 -10.60 -39.14
C HIS A 54 -31.91 -9.42 -38.18
N PHE A 55 -32.52 -8.33 -38.61
CA PHE A 55 -32.70 -7.13 -37.80
C PHE A 55 -34.11 -6.55 -37.94
N SER A 56 -34.57 -5.90 -36.88
CA SER A 56 -35.80 -5.10 -36.87
C SER A 56 -35.49 -3.68 -36.41
N VAL A 57 -36.00 -2.68 -37.12
CA VAL A 57 -35.89 -1.28 -36.71
C VAL A 57 -36.99 -0.99 -35.70
N LEU A 58 -36.62 -0.45 -34.54
CA LEU A 58 -37.54 -0.09 -33.46
C LEU A 58 -38.09 1.33 -33.66
N ASP A 59 -39.20 1.66 -33.00
CA ASP A 59 -39.86 2.98 -33.10
C ASP A 59 -38.95 4.16 -32.68
N ASP A 60 -37.98 3.90 -31.80
CA ASP A 60 -36.99 4.86 -31.34
C ASP A 60 -35.78 5.01 -32.30
N GLY A 61 -35.76 4.28 -33.42
CA GLY A 61 -34.68 4.24 -34.38
C GLY A 61 -33.53 3.29 -34.03
N GLY A 62 -33.67 2.50 -32.95
CA GLY A 62 -32.75 1.41 -32.61
C GLY A 62 -32.82 0.23 -33.58
N LEU A 63 -31.76 -0.57 -33.64
CA LEU A 63 -31.71 -1.77 -34.47
C LEU A 63 -31.64 -3.02 -33.58
N MET A 64 -32.71 -3.80 -33.54
CA MET A 64 -32.78 -5.03 -32.76
C MET A 64 -32.32 -6.22 -33.60
N TYR A 65 -31.34 -6.96 -33.10
CA TYR A 65 -30.88 -8.22 -33.66
C TYR A 65 -31.89 -9.35 -33.37
N VAL A 66 -32.45 -9.98 -34.39
CA VAL A 66 -33.57 -10.95 -34.24
C VAL A 66 -33.24 -12.37 -34.68
N SER A 67 -32.19 -12.59 -35.48
CA SER A 67 -31.78 -13.95 -35.88
C SER A 67 -30.33 -14.03 -36.32
N TYR A 68 -29.68 -15.19 -36.13
CA TYR A 68 -28.24 -15.38 -36.37
C TYR A 68 -27.77 -14.96 -37.77
N LEU A 69 -26.69 -14.17 -37.81
CA LEU A 69 -26.12 -13.67 -39.07
C LEU A 69 -25.37 -14.76 -39.85
N PRO A 70 -25.33 -14.64 -41.19
CA PRO A 70 -24.41 -15.43 -42.01
C PRO A 70 -22.95 -15.08 -41.71
N GLN A 71 -22.02 -16.01 -41.97
CA GLN A 71 -20.61 -15.96 -41.57
C GLN A 71 -19.75 -14.86 -42.24
N SER A 72 -20.34 -13.95 -43.00
CA SER A 72 -19.63 -12.83 -43.64
C SER A 72 -19.42 -11.68 -42.66
N ASP A 73 -18.18 -11.22 -42.48
CA ASP A 73 -17.82 -10.03 -41.69
C ASP A 73 -16.77 -9.21 -42.48
N PRO A 74 -16.98 -7.90 -42.73
CA PRO A 74 -18.17 -7.11 -42.42
C PRO A 74 -19.33 -7.35 -43.39
N ILE A 75 -20.54 -6.99 -42.95
CA ILE A 75 -21.75 -7.04 -43.78
C ILE A 75 -22.14 -5.62 -44.20
N GLU A 76 -22.11 -5.34 -45.49
CA GLU A 76 -22.58 -4.07 -46.04
C GLU A 76 -24.08 -4.14 -46.38
N PHE A 77 -24.81 -3.07 -46.09
CA PHE A 77 -26.22 -2.91 -46.43
C PHE A 77 -26.59 -1.43 -46.50
N GLN A 78 -27.86 -1.12 -46.69
CA GLN A 78 -28.34 0.26 -46.75
C GLN A 78 -29.70 0.39 -46.07
N PHE A 79 -29.92 1.53 -45.44
CA PHE A 79 -31.23 1.95 -44.98
C PHE A 79 -31.94 2.72 -46.07
N GLU A 80 -33.25 2.52 -46.21
CA GLU A 80 -34.13 3.25 -47.11
C GLU A 80 -35.04 4.17 -46.27
N ARG A 81 -35.16 5.44 -46.67
CA ARG A 81 -36.03 6.39 -45.98
C ARG A 81 -37.50 6.01 -46.15
N GLU A 82 -38.25 5.96 -45.06
CA GLU A 82 -39.68 5.66 -45.14
C GLU A 82 -40.47 6.84 -45.73
N GLY A 83 -41.42 6.54 -46.62
CA GLY A 83 -42.31 7.53 -47.22
C GLY A 83 -41.67 8.42 -48.29
N ASP A 84 -40.54 8.00 -48.85
CA ASP A 84 -39.80 8.75 -49.86
C ASP A 84 -39.83 8.08 -51.23
N ASP A 85 -40.57 8.68 -52.17
CA ASP A 85 -40.69 8.19 -53.55
C ASP A 85 -39.40 8.34 -54.36
N PHE A 86 -38.43 9.13 -53.87
CA PHE A 86 -37.16 9.39 -54.54
C PHE A 86 -36.05 8.38 -54.20
N GLY A 87 -36.31 7.43 -53.30
CA GLY A 87 -35.36 6.38 -52.94
C GLY A 87 -34.09 6.93 -52.28
N THR A 88 -34.23 7.70 -51.20
CA THR A 88 -33.06 8.10 -50.40
C THR A 88 -32.52 6.91 -49.62
N TYR A 89 -31.23 6.60 -49.82
CA TYR A 89 -30.54 5.53 -49.13
C TYR A 89 -29.43 6.08 -48.21
N ALA A 90 -29.21 5.40 -47.08
CA ALA A 90 -28.08 5.62 -46.19
C ALA A 90 -27.26 4.32 -46.12
N PRO A 91 -26.06 4.25 -46.73
CA PRO A 91 -25.27 3.02 -46.71
C PRO A 91 -24.73 2.76 -45.30
N ALA A 92 -24.64 1.48 -44.92
CA ALA A 92 -24.20 1.01 -43.61
C ALA A 92 -23.27 -0.20 -43.72
N ILE A 93 -22.36 -0.34 -42.76
CA ILE A 93 -21.49 -1.50 -42.57
C ILE A 93 -21.68 -2.02 -41.15
N LEU A 94 -22.02 -3.30 -41.03
CA LEU A 94 -22.09 -4.02 -39.76
C LEU A 94 -20.83 -4.88 -39.57
N TYR A 95 -20.13 -4.66 -38.46
CA TYR A 95 -19.04 -5.52 -37.99
C TYR A 95 -19.55 -6.45 -36.88
N VAL A 96 -19.17 -7.72 -36.92
CA VAL A 96 -19.43 -8.69 -35.85
C VAL A 96 -18.14 -8.93 -35.09
N ALA A 97 -17.95 -8.24 -33.96
CA ALA A 97 -16.67 -8.25 -33.28
C ALA A 97 -16.80 -8.17 -31.75
N ASP A 98 -15.78 -8.63 -31.05
CA ASP A 98 -15.64 -8.45 -29.60
C ASP A 98 -15.47 -6.94 -29.32
N GLY A 99 -16.47 -6.34 -28.65
CA GLY A 99 -16.52 -4.91 -28.40
C GLY A 99 -15.23 -4.37 -27.78
N ALA A 100 -14.55 -5.12 -26.92
CA ALA A 100 -13.32 -4.67 -26.27
C ALA A 100 -12.07 -4.68 -27.17
N LYS A 101 -12.18 -5.09 -28.45
CA LYS A 101 -11.06 -5.27 -29.38
C LYS A 101 -11.26 -4.57 -30.73
N LEU A 102 -12.09 -3.53 -30.77
CA LEU A 102 -12.31 -2.76 -32.01
C LEU A 102 -11.26 -1.67 -32.22
N ALA A 103 -10.51 -1.33 -31.17
CA ALA A 103 -9.38 -0.41 -31.23
C ALA A 103 -8.19 -0.95 -30.43
N LYS A 104 -7.00 -0.41 -30.72
CA LYS A 104 -5.77 -0.72 -30.01
C LYS A 104 -5.10 0.57 -29.54
N PHE A 105 -4.63 0.58 -28.29
CA PHE A 105 -3.79 1.65 -27.77
C PHE A 105 -2.37 1.55 -28.34
N GLU A 106 -1.70 2.70 -28.53
CA GLU A 106 -0.33 2.75 -29.06
C GLU A 106 0.66 1.95 -28.17
N ARG A 107 0.37 1.84 -26.88
CA ARG A 107 1.08 1.02 -25.90
C ARG A 107 0.12 0.06 -25.21
N ASP A 108 0.64 -1.08 -24.75
CA ASP A 108 -0.12 -2.06 -23.96
C ASP A 108 -0.25 -1.64 -22.49
N PHE A 109 0.57 -0.68 -22.05
CA PHE A 109 0.57 -0.12 -20.70
C PHE A 109 1.15 1.30 -20.72
N TYR A 110 0.60 2.17 -19.87
CA TYR A 110 1.12 3.51 -19.64
C TYR A 110 1.56 3.70 -18.19
N GLY A 111 2.57 4.54 -18.00
CA GLY A 111 3.11 4.86 -16.68
C GLY A 111 3.51 6.32 -16.60
N GLY A 112 3.38 6.90 -15.42
CA GLY A 112 3.90 8.23 -15.12
C GLY A 112 3.94 8.47 -13.63
N SER A 113 4.44 9.63 -13.25
CA SER A 113 4.54 10.04 -11.86
C SER A 113 4.04 11.45 -11.65
N VAL A 114 3.63 11.76 -10.42
CA VAL A 114 3.27 13.12 -10.03
C VAL A 114 3.76 13.34 -8.61
N GLN A 115 4.45 14.45 -8.41
CA GLN A 115 4.88 14.87 -7.08
C GLN A 115 3.66 15.17 -6.21
N GLU A 116 3.67 14.72 -4.97
CA GLU A 116 2.61 15.03 -4.02
C GLU A 116 2.53 16.53 -3.71
N ASN A 117 1.43 16.94 -3.06
CA ASN A 117 1.14 18.33 -2.68
C ASN A 117 1.02 19.35 -3.83
N LEU A 118 1.28 18.96 -5.07
CA LEU A 118 1.04 19.82 -6.22
C LEU A 118 -0.46 20.18 -6.33
N PRO A 119 -0.80 21.41 -6.74
CA PRO A 119 -2.18 21.85 -6.82
C PRO A 119 -2.97 21.05 -7.86
N ALA A 120 -4.30 21.13 -7.76
CA ALA A 120 -5.21 20.60 -8.76
C ALA A 120 -4.86 21.12 -10.17
N GLY A 121 -4.93 20.23 -11.16
CA GLY A 121 -4.60 20.52 -12.55
C GLY A 121 -3.15 20.23 -12.93
N SER A 122 -2.34 19.72 -11.99
CA SER A 122 -0.97 19.30 -12.25
C SER A 122 -0.91 18.12 -13.20
N ALA A 123 0.05 18.15 -14.14
CA ALA A 123 0.23 17.09 -15.12
C ALA A 123 1.00 15.90 -14.55
N VAL A 124 0.62 14.70 -14.98
CA VAL A 124 1.41 13.50 -14.72
C VAL A 124 2.68 13.54 -15.58
N GLN A 125 3.84 13.60 -14.92
CA GLN A 125 5.16 13.63 -15.54
C GLN A 125 5.54 12.26 -16.10
N GLY A 126 6.35 12.27 -17.18
CA GLY A 126 6.80 11.06 -17.86
C GLY A 126 5.71 10.28 -18.61
N LEU A 127 4.45 10.70 -18.51
CA LEU A 127 3.33 10.06 -19.19
C LEU A 127 3.26 10.48 -20.66
N GLU A 128 3.49 9.53 -21.56
CA GLU A 128 3.24 9.70 -22.99
C GLU A 128 1.76 10.02 -23.25
N ASN A 129 1.48 10.72 -24.37
CA ASN A 129 0.11 11.00 -24.77
C ASN A 129 -0.66 9.69 -25.00
N VAL A 130 -1.75 9.47 -24.27
CA VAL A 130 -2.49 8.21 -24.35
C VAL A 130 -3.40 8.25 -25.57
N ARG A 131 -3.11 7.42 -26.57
CA ARG A 131 -3.89 7.35 -27.81
C ARG A 131 -4.22 5.91 -28.18
N ALA A 132 -5.43 5.73 -28.71
CA ALA A 132 -5.86 4.53 -29.38
C ALA A 132 -6.21 4.80 -30.83
N TYR A 133 -5.99 3.81 -31.68
CA TYR A 133 -6.37 3.82 -33.08
C TYR A 133 -7.40 2.69 -33.35
N PRO A 134 -8.40 2.96 -34.19
CA PRO A 134 -9.38 1.96 -34.60
C PRO A 134 -8.69 0.84 -35.40
N LEU A 135 -9.08 -0.40 -35.16
CA LEU A 135 -8.68 -1.57 -35.98
C LEU A 135 -9.66 -1.80 -37.14
N ILE A 136 -10.86 -1.25 -37.01
CA ILE A 136 -11.91 -1.28 -38.03
C ILE A 136 -11.81 -0.04 -38.92
N LYS A 137 -11.85 -0.23 -40.24
CA LYS A 137 -11.85 0.87 -41.21
C LYS A 137 -13.05 1.79 -40.98
N ASN A 138 -12.83 3.09 -41.10
CA ASN A 138 -13.82 4.17 -40.92
C ASN A 138 -14.37 4.31 -39.49
N LEU A 139 -14.05 3.43 -38.54
CA LEU A 139 -14.41 3.64 -37.14
C LEU A 139 -13.57 4.80 -36.59
N THR A 140 -14.19 5.75 -35.90
CA THR A 140 -13.47 6.87 -35.28
C THR A 140 -13.45 6.69 -33.76
N CYS A 141 -12.24 6.62 -33.18
CA CYS A 141 -12.05 6.68 -31.73
C CYS A 141 -12.25 8.14 -31.31
N CYS A 142 -13.24 8.39 -30.47
CA CYS A 142 -13.70 9.76 -30.23
C CYS A 142 -13.66 10.17 -28.77
N GLU A 143 -13.64 9.22 -27.84
CA GLU A 143 -13.74 9.56 -26.43
C GLU A 143 -12.93 8.59 -25.56
N TYR A 144 -12.22 9.17 -24.59
CA TYR A 144 -11.51 8.42 -23.57
C TYR A 144 -12.14 8.70 -22.21
N ARG A 145 -12.28 7.66 -21.39
CA ARG A 145 -12.81 7.80 -20.03
C ARG A 145 -11.98 6.99 -19.04
N LEU A 146 -11.83 7.51 -17.83
CA LEU A 146 -11.29 6.74 -16.72
C LEU A 146 -12.37 5.80 -16.16
N LYS A 147 -12.03 4.53 -15.94
CA LYS A 147 -12.96 3.57 -15.31
C LYS A 147 -13.24 3.91 -13.85
N ARG A 148 -12.25 4.42 -13.11
CA ARG A 148 -12.30 4.77 -11.67
C ARG A 148 -11.39 5.98 -11.36
N HIS A 149 -11.43 6.47 -10.12
CA HIS A 149 -10.60 7.57 -9.61
C HIS A 149 -10.80 8.91 -10.34
N ARG A 150 -12.03 9.18 -10.79
CA ARG A 150 -12.40 10.44 -11.48
C ARG A 150 -12.43 11.66 -10.55
N ASP A 151 -12.54 11.41 -9.26
CA ASP A 151 -12.36 12.39 -8.18
C ASP A 151 -10.89 12.86 -8.09
N LYS A 152 -9.93 11.96 -8.35
CA LYS A 152 -8.49 12.26 -8.24
C LYS A 152 -7.85 12.71 -9.55
N PHE A 153 -8.29 12.15 -10.68
CA PHE A 153 -7.69 12.39 -12.00
C PHE A 153 -8.74 12.71 -13.06
N ARG A 154 -8.34 13.52 -14.05
CA ARG A 154 -9.14 13.79 -15.25
C ARG A 154 -8.30 13.62 -16.51
N LEU A 155 -8.99 13.26 -17.59
CA LEU A 155 -8.42 13.19 -18.93
C LEU A 155 -8.67 14.51 -19.64
N VAL A 156 -7.65 15.05 -20.30
CA VAL A 156 -7.71 16.29 -21.08
C VAL A 156 -7.31 15.98 -22.52
N PRO A 157 -8.08 16.41 -23.54
CA PRO A 157 -7.72 16.20 -24.94
C PRO A 157 -6.33 16.74 -25.28
N ASN A 158 -5.52 15.93 -25.95
CA ASN A 158 -4.19 16.34 -26.42
C ASN A 158 -3.88 15.67 -27.77
N GLY A 159 -3.90 16.44 -28.87
CA GLY A 159 -3.44 15.99 -30.19
C GLY A 159 -4.02 14.65 -30.65
N GLY A 160 -5.34 14.44 -30.51
CA GLY A 160 -6.03 13.18 -30.88
C GLY A 160 -5.94 12.04 -29.84
N GLY A 161 -5.20 12.25 -28.75
CA GLY A 161 -5.20 11.40 -27.55
C GLY A 161 -5.66 12.18 -26.32
N VAL A 162 -5.22 11.74 -25.15
CA VAL A 162 -5.44 12.42 -23.87
C VAL A 162 -4.19 12.47 -23.01
N SER A 163 -4.04 13.59 -22.31
CA SER A 163 -3.15 13.73 -21.16
C SER A 163 -3.94 13.58 -19.87
N VAL A 164 -3.25 13.24 -18.79
CA VAL A 164 -3.85 13.04 -17.46
C VAL A 164 -3.40 14.16 -16.54
N LEU A 165 -4.37 14.82 -15.90
CA LEU A 165 -4.14 15.84 -14.89
C LEU A 165 -4.77 15.42 -13.55
N THR A 166 -4.25 15.93 -12.45
CA THR A 166 -4.87 15.79 -11.13
C THR A 166 -6.09 16.70 -10.98
N ASN A 167 -7.06 16.32 -10.16
CA ASN A 167 -8.22 17.15 -9.79
C ASN A 167 -8.08 17.78 -8.39
N GLU A 168 -7.12 17.31 -7.61
CA GLU A 168 -6.82 17.77 -6.25
C GLU A 168 -5.33 17.56 -5.96
N SER A 169 -4.86 18.10 -4.83
CA SER A 169 -3.56 17.73 -4.27
C SER A 169 -3.61 16.28 -3.78
N LEU A 170 -2.53 15.56 -4.04
CA LEU A 170 -2.37 14.17 -3.62
C LEU A 170 -1.39 14.10 -2.44
N ASP A 171 -1.47 13.00 -1.70
CA ASP A 171 -0.69 12.70 -0.51
C ASP A 171 -0.22 11.24 -0.63
N ARG A 172 1.10 11.04 -0.61
CA ARG A 172 1.74 9.74 -0.81
C ARG A 172 1.57 8.85 0.41
N GLU A 173 1.63 9.40 1.61
CA GLU A 173 1.44 8.70 2.89
C GLU A 173 0.03 8.13 2.97
N MET A 174 -0.97 8.83 2.41
CA MET A 174 -2.32 8.29 2.24
C MET A 174 -2.38 7.24 1.12
N LYS A 175 -1.81 7.53 -0.06
CA LYS A 175 -1.80 6.59 -1.20
C LYS A 175 -0.72 6.88 -2.22
N GLY A 176 0.40 6.16 -2.12
CA GLY A 176 1.56 6.33 -3.00
C GLY A 176 1.42 5.80 -4.45
N LYS A 177 0.33 5.09 -4.80
CA LYS A 177 0.18 4.52 -6.15
C LYS A 177 -1.27 4.35 -6.58
N TYR A 178 -1.55 4.66 -7.83
CA TYR A 178 -2.85 4.47 -8.46
C TYR A 178 -2.74 3.56 -9.69
N HIS A 179 -3.54 2.50 -9.68
CA HIS A 179 -3.75 1.63 -10.84
C HIS A 179 -5.07 1.99 -11.49
N LEU A 180 -4.99 2.63 -12.65
CA LEU A 180 -6.10 3.14 -13.43
C LEU A 180 -6.33 2.28 -14.67
N LEU A 181 -7.53 2.39 -15.23
CA LEU A 181 -7.86 1.82 -16.54
C LEU A 181 -8.51 2.91 -17.39
N ILE A 182 -7.89 3.22 -18.52
CA ILE A 182 -8.43 4.13 -19.52
C ILE A 182 -9.23 3.30 -20.52
N LEU A 183 -10.46 3.73 -20.78
CA LEU A 183 -11.40 3.13 -21.72
C LEU A 183 -11.50 4.02 -22.95
N ALA A 184 -11.42 3.43 -24.14
CA ALA A 184 -11.72 4.11 -25.39
C ALA A 184 -13.16 3.84 -25.81
N TYR A 185 -13.80 4.83 -26.43
CA TYR A 185 -15.15 4.73 -27.01
C TYR A 185 -15.15 5.30 -28.43
N ALA A 186 -15.93 4.67 -29.30
CA ALA A 186 -16.22 5.17 -30.64
C ALA A 186 -17.59 5.86 -30.66
N HIS A 187 -17.77 6.74 -31.64
CA HIS A 187 -19.09 7.32 -31.90
C HIS A 187 -20.13 6.23 -32.21
N GLY A 188 -21.31 6.32 -31.61
CA GLY A 188 -22.41 5.37 -31.86
C GLY A 188 -22.30 4.02 -31.13
N ILE A 189 -21.19 3.74 -30.43
CA ILE A 189 -21.00 2.52 -29.63
C ILE A 189 -21.06 2.88 -28.14
N THR A 190 -21.95 2.22 -27.39
CA THR A 190 -22.15 2.49 -25.96
C THR A 190 -21.16 1.75 -25.05
N SER A 191 -20.64 0.61 -25.50
CA SER A 191 -19.59 -0.15 -24.81
C SER A 191 -18.20 0.39 -25.12
N GLU A 192 -17.24 0.13 -24.22
CA GLU A 192 -15.84 0.41 -24.51
C GLU A 192 -15.37 -0.38 -25.74
N ILE A 193 -14.58 0.27 -26.57
CA ILE A 193 -14.03 -0.33 -27.79
C ILE A 193 -12.62 -0.93 -27.58
N SER A 194 -11.98 -0.53 -26.48
CA SER A 194 -10.67 -0.95 -26.04
C SER A 194 -10.40 -0.43 -24.61
N SER A 195 -9.44 -1.00 -23.92
CA SER A 195 -8.96 -0.48 -22.64
C SER A 195 -7.46 -0.65 -22.47
N VAL A 196 -6.83 0.23 -21.68
CA VAL A 196 -5.40 0.13 -21.36
C VAL A 196 -5.13 0.45 -19.88
N PRO A 197 -4.28 -0.35 -19.20
CA PRO A 197 -3.83 -0.05 -17.85
C PRO A 197 -2.91 1.17 -17.83
N LEU A 198 -3.10 2.02 -16.82
CA LEU A 198 -2.25 3.15 -16.50
C LEU A 198 -1.84 3.08 -15.04
N THR A 199 -0.55 3.19 -14.74
CA THR A 199 -0.06 3.33 -13.36
C THR A 199 0.50 4.72 -13.13
N ILE A 200 0.02 5.39 -12.08
CA ILE A 200 0.56 6.66 -11.62
C ILE A 200 1.22 6.43 -10.27
N VAL A 201 2.49 6.78 -10.15
CA VAL A 201 3.25 6.78 -8.89
C VAL A 201 3.21 8.18 -8.30
N ILE A 202 2.90 8.29 -7.01
CA ILE A 202 2.98 9.56 -6.31
C ILE A 202 4.39 9.68 -5.75
N GLU A 203 5.11 10.73 -6.15
CA GLU A 203 6.48 10.97 -5.70
C GLU A 203 6.48 11.68 -4.36
N ASP A 204 7.38 11.24 -3.51
CA ASP A 204 7.58 11.72 -2.15
C ASP A 204 8.09 13.17 -2.12
N VAL A 205 7.52 13.97 -1.24
CA VAL A 205 8.01 15.28 -0.82
C VAL A 205 8.13 15.26 0.68
N ASN A 206 9.28 15.69 1.21
CA ASN A 206 9.50 15.73 2.65
C ASN A 206 8.59 16.74 3.35
N ASP A 207 7.38 16.30 3.69
CA ASP A 207 6.27 17.08 4.19
C ASP A 207 5.77 16.62 5.58
N ASN A 208 6.36 15.55 6.12
CA ASN A 208 6.21 15.10 7.48
C ASN A 208 7.49 15.32 8.28
N GLU A 209 7.36 15.37 9.60
CA GLU A 209 8.49 15.39 10.52
C GLU A 209 8.62 14.03 11.21
N PRO A 210 9.82 13.67 11.72
CA PRO A 210 9.98 12.45 12.49
C PRO A 210 9.08 12.45 13.72
N ARG A 211 8.57 11.28 14.10
CA ARG A 211 7.68 11.08 15.26
C ARG A 211 8.26 10.02 16.18
N PHE A 212 8.42 10.37 17.46
CA PHE A 212 8.84 9.39 18.48
C PHE A 212 7.76 8.33 18.71
N THR A 213 8.19 7.13 19.08
CA THR A 213 7.27 6.04 19.44
C THR A 213 6.61 6.27 20.80
N GLU A 214 7.27 7.02 21.68
CA GLU A 214 6.79 7.37 23.03
C GLU A 214 7.04 8.86 23.30
N GLU A 215 6.15 9.50 24.05
CA GLU A 215 6.38 10.87 24.54
C GLU A 215 7.40 10.91 25.69
N VAL A 216 7.43 9.84 26.49
CA VAL A 216 8.31 9.69 27.66
C VAL A 216 8.95 8.29 27.65
N TYR A 217 10.28 8.25 27.64
CA TYR A 217 11.07 7.05 27.79
C TYR A 217 11.61 6.98 29.22
N GLU A 218 11.26 5.92 29.95
CA GLU A 218 11.72 5.72 31.33
C GLU A 218 12.77 4.60 31.40
N PHE A 219 13.90 4.92 32.01
CA PHE A 219 15.03 4.02 32.19
C PHE A 219 15.35 3.89 33.67
N LEU A 220 15.33 2.66 34.19
CA LEU A 220 15.68 2.36 35.58
C LEU A 220 16.97 1.52 35.60
N TYR A 221 18.00 2.04 36.25
CA TYR A 221 19.33 1.41 36.28
C TYR A 221 19.88 1.28 37.69
N GLU A 222 20.64 0.23 37.94
CA GLU A 222 21.43 0.14 39.16
C GLU A 222 22.55 1.19 39.12
N PHE A 223 22.71 1.93 40.21
CA PHE A 223 23.75 2.95 40.34
C PHE A 223 25.13 2.31 40.20
N THR A 224 25.90 2.79 39.22
CA THR A 224 27.31 2.44 39.02
C THR A 224 28.13 3.70 38.84
N ALA A 225 29.41 3.68 39.22
CA ALA A 225 30.35 4.78 38.97
C ALA A 225 31.01 4.69 37.58
N SER A 226 30.89 3.55 36.87
CA SER A 226 31.50 3.36 35.55
C SER A 226 30.81 4.21 34.49
N ARG A 227 31.61 4.96 33.70
CA ARG A 227 31.12 5.89 32.67
C ARG A 227 32.01 5.84 31.41
N PRO A 228 31.46 6.12 30.21
CA PRO A 228 30.05 6.41 29.93
C PRO A 228 29.16 5.16 30.10
N LEU A 229 27.94 5.35 30.60
CA LEU A 229 26.97 4.27 30.81
C LEU A 229 25.86 4.36 29.77
N ARG A 230 25.67 3.30 28.97
CA ARG A 230 24.55 3.19 28.02
C ARG A 230 23.27 2.81 28.78
N VAL A 231 22.26 3.69 28.74
CA VAL A 231 21.00 3.51 29.49
C VAL A 231 19.80 3.13 28.65
N GLY A 232 19.92 3.11 27.32
CA GLY A 232 18.84 2.66 26.44
C GLY A 232 18.79 3.43 25.13
N ASN A 233 17.69 3.27 24.40
CA ASN A 233 17.45 3.88 23.10
C ASN A 233 16.10 4.58 23.07
N VAL A 234 16.05 5.73 22.42
CA VAL A 234 14.80 6.26 21.88
C VAL A 234 14.58 5.76 20.46
N LYS A 235 13.34 5.85 19.98
CA LYS A 235 13.00 5.50 18.60
C LYS A 235 12.02 6.52 18.02
N ALA A 236 12.33 7.01 16.83
CA ALA A 236 11.45 7.82 16.02
C ALA A 236 11.37 7.21 14.62
N TRP A 237 10.25 7.48 13.94
CA TRP A 237 10.00 7.08 12.56
C TRP A 237 9.48 8.29 11.79
N ASP A 238 9.81 8.36 10.50
CA ASP A 238 9.34 9.42 9.62
C ASP A 238 8.30 8.86 8.64
N PRO A 239 7.10 9.44 8.52
CA PRO A 239 6.09 9.01 7.54
C PRO A 239 6.58 9.03 6.09
N ASP A 240 7.49 9.94 5.75
CA ASP A 240 8.06 10.08 4.41
C ASP A 240 9.06 8.94 4.10
N GLY A 241 9.34 8.09 5.10
CA GLY A 241 10.31 7.00 5.00
C GLY A 241 11.76 7.48 4.96
N THR A 242 11.99 8.74 5.31
CA THR A 242 13.32 9.34 5.39
C THR A 242 14.10 8.83 6.61
N GLU A 243 15.43 8.86 6.51
CA GLU A 243 16.30 8.40 7.60
C GLU A 243 16.26 9.39 8.77
N VAL A 244 16.06 8.88 9.97
CA VAL A 244 15.94 9.69 11.19
C VAL A 244 17.25 9.70 11.97
N THR A 245 17.67 10.90 12.39
CA THR A 245 18.80 11.13 13.28
C THR A 245 18.37 11.80 14.58
N TYR A 246 19.06 11.50 15.68
CA TYR A 246 18.71 11.96 17.02
C TYR A 246 19.71 12.98 17.56
N PHE A 247 19.22 13.92 18.37
CA PHE A 247 20.04 14.93 19.02
C PHE A 247 19.44 15.34 20.36
N LEU A 248 20.25 15.89 21.26
CA LEU A 248 19.74 16.50 22.48
C LEU A 248 19.12 17.85 22.11
N ALA A 249 17.82 18.02 22.39
CA ALA A 249 17.11 19.27 22.12
C ALA A 249 17.66 20.43 22.98
N GLU A 250 18.18 20.09 24.15
CA GLU A 250 18.89 21.00 25.05
C GLU A 250 20.30 20.50 25.32
N ARG A 251 21.27 21.40 25.47
CA ARG A 251 22.64 21.00 25.80
C ARG A 251 22.68 20.35 27.19
N SER A 252 23.34 19.20 27.28
CA SER A 252 23.62 18.53 28.55
C SER A 252 25.11 18.21 28.67
N ASN A 253 25.69 18.41 29.85
CA ASN A 253 27.04 17.94 30.17
C ASN A 253 27.03 16.51 30.73
N ASP A 254 25.84 15.99 31.05
CA ASP A 254 25.65 14.74 31.77
C ASP A 254 25.22 13.57 30.88
N ALA A 255 24.81 13.86 29.64
CA ALA A 255 24.39 12.87 28.67
C ALA A 255 24.85 13.20 27.25
N VAL A 256 25.01 12.15 26.46
CA VAL A 256 25.26 12.19 25.01
C VAL A 256 24.30 11.21 24.35
N ILE A 257 23.85 11.52 23.14
CA ILE A 257 23.03 10.62 22.33
C ILE A 257 23.78 10.27 21.05
N GLU A 258 23.75 8.98 20.68
CA GLU A 258 24.29 8.53 19.39
C GLU A 258 23.29 8.87 18.27
N PRO A 259 23.66 9.71 17.27
CA PRO A 259 22.70 10.24 16.31
C PRO A 259 22.04 9.21 15.41
N GLN A 260 22.68 8.07 15.16
CA GLN A 260 22.17 7.04 14.23
C GLN A 260 21.23 6.03 14.93
N THR A 261 21.46 5.75 16.21
CA THR A 261 20.77 4.67 16.93
C THR A 261 19.82 5.18 18.00
N GLY A 262 19.92 6.46 18.37
CA GLY A 262 19.20 7.01 19.52
C GLY A 262 19.69 6.47 20.87
N SER A 263 20.86 5.81 20.92
CA SER A 263 21.42 5.28 22.17
C SER A 263 21.82 6.43 23.09
N ILE A 264 21.30 6.43 24.32
CA ILE A 264 21.62 7.43 25.34
C ILE A 264 22.77 6.91 26.21
N PHE A 265 23.78 7.76 26.38
CA PHE A 265 24.93 7.53 27.23
C PHE A 265 25.00 8.59 28.32
N ILE A 266 25.07 8.15 29.57
CA ILE A 266 25.28 9.04 30.71
C ILE A 266 26.78 9.18 30.94
N THR A 267 27.25 10.41 31.09
CA THR A 267 28.67 10.76 31.31
C THR A 267 28.95 11.09 32.77
N ASN A 268 27.98 11.62 33.52
CA ASN A 268 28.16 12.01 34.91
C ASN A 268 27.97 10.82 35.88
N PRO A 269 29.00 10.41 36.65
CA PRO A 269 28.94 9.29 37.57
C PRO A 269 28.09 9.53 38.83
N GLU A 270 27.82 10.77 39.20
CA GLU A 270 27.20 11.14 40.48
C GLU A 270 25.67 11.31 40.42
N LEU A 271 25.08 11.27 39.22
CA LEU A 271 23.65 11.46 39.04
C LEU A 271 22.81 10.35 39.70
N ARG A 272 21.73 10.78 40.36
CA ARG A 272 20.66 9.89 40.87
C ARG A 272 19.46 9.83 39.93
N SER A 273 19.24 10.91 39.19
CA SER A 273 18.21 10.99 38.17
C SER A 273 18.63 11.99 37.11
N LEU A 274 18.13 11.83 35.89
CA LEU A 274 18.32 12.77 34.79
C LEU A 274 17.05 12.79 33.95
N GLU A 275 16.60 13.98 33.56
CA GLU A 275 15.59 14.18 32.54
C GLU A 275 16.23 14.98 31.39
N ILE A 276 16.15 14.49 30.16
CA ILE A 276 16.64 15.16 28.96
C ILE A 276 15.56 15.21 27.88
N LEU A 277 15.56 16.29 27.12
CA LEU A 277 14.74 16.42 25.92
C LEU A 277 15.52 15.96 24.69
N ILE A 278 14.93 15.08 23.91
CA ILE A 278 15.53 14.47 22.74
C ILE A 278 14.72 14.88 21.53
N GLY A 279 15.39 15.52 20.58
CA GLY A 279 14.85 15.83 19.26
C GLY A 279 15.23 14.76 18.25
N ALA A 280 14.44 14.65 17.19
CA ALA A 280 14.79 13.88 16.01
C ALA A 280 14.68 14.76 14.76
N ARG A 281 15.49 14.44 13.75
CA ARG A 281 15.57 15.15 12.48
C ARG A 281 15.68 14.15 11.34
N ASP A 282 14.90 14.36 10.30
CA ASP A 282 14.98 13.55 9.08
C ASP A 282 16.24 13.86 8.24
N ARG A 283 16.41 13.17 7.12
CA ARG A 283 17.39 13.54 6.09
C ARG A 283 16.73 14.03 4.80
N GLY A 284 15.48 14.45 4.88
CA GLY A 284 14.76 15.00 3.75
C GLY A 284 15.25 16.41 3.37
N VAL A 285 14.75 16.92 2.25
CA VAL A 285 15.08 18.27 1.74
C VAL A 285 13.79 19.04 1.46
N PRO A 286 13.51 20.15 2.16
CA PRO A 286 14.24 20.65 3.33
C PRO A 286 14.09 19.68 4.53
N SER A 287 15.12 19.60 5.36
CA SER A 287 15.08 18.72 6.53
C SER A 287 14.15 19.26 7.61
N ARG A 288 13.39 18.38 8.26
CA ARG A 288 12.45 18.71 9.33
C ARG A 288 12.88 18.10 10.66
N ASN A 289 12.66 18.87 11.72
CA ASN A 289 12.84 18.42 13.09
C ASN A 289 11.47 18.08 13.68
N THR A 290 11.44 17.14 14.63
CA THR A 290 10.32 16.98 15.55
C THR A 290 9.91 18.33 16.14
N SER A 291 8.64 18.71 16.02
CA SER A 291 8.07 19.89 16.68
C SER A 291 7.98 19.73 18.20
N VAL A 292 7.74 18.50 18.67
CA VAL A 292 7.66 18.14 20.08
C VAL A 292 8.78 17.13 20.43
N PRO A 293 9.80 17.54 21.19
CA PRO A 293 10.84 16.62 21.67
C PRO A 293 10.30 15.55 22.64
N ALA A 294 10.85 14.34 22.60
CA ALA A 294 10.57 13.30 23.58
C ALA A 294 11.35 13.53 24.89
N ARG A 295 10.78 13.11 26.02
CA ARG A 295 11.45 13.15 27.33
C ARG A 295 12.09 11.79 27.63
N ALA A 296 13.37 11.77 27.96
CA ALA A 296 14.00 10.57 28.53
C ALA A 296 14.30 10.80 30.01
N ARG A 297 13.72 9.95 30.87
CA ARG A 297 13.90 9.94 32.31
C ARG A 297 14.73 8.76 32.73
N VAL A 298 15.91 9.03 33.29
CA VAL A 298 16.80 8.03 33.83
C VAL A 298 16.77 8.13 35.34
N THR A 299 16.48 7.03 36.02
CA THR A 299 16.51 6.93 37.49
C THR A 299 17.49 5.86 37.90
N PHE A 300 18.36 6.19 38.86
CA PHE A 300 19.33 5.25 39.43
C PHE A 300 18.88 4.79 40.80
N TYR A 301 18.75 3.48 40.99
CA TYR A 301 18.54 2.88 42.31
C TYR A 301 19.83 2.30 42.86
N LYS A 302 20.02 2.37 44.18
CA LYS A 302 21.10 1.64 44.84
C LYS A 302 20.56 0.30 45.31
N LYS A 303 21.19 -0.79 44.90
CA LYS A 303 20.95 -2.09 45.51
C LYS A 303 21.53 -2.05 46.93
N GLU A 304 20.69 -2.15 47.94
CA GLU A 304 21.15 -2.33 49.31
C GLU A 304 21.87 -3.68 49.38
N HIS A 305 23.21 -3.63 49.36
CA HIS A 305 24.00 -4.74 49.84
C HIS A 305 23.79 -4.74 51.34
N GLY A 306 22.91 -5.63 51.83
CA GLY A 306 22.68 -5.81 53.25
C GLY A 306 24.02 -5.99 53.96
N VAL A 307 24.48 -4.95 54.63
CA VAL A 307 25.61 -5.06 55.55
C VAL A 307 25.09 -5.89 56.71
N VAL A 308 25.37 -7.18 56.69
CA VAL A 308 25.30 -8.00 57.90
C VAL A 308 26.32 -7.40 58.86
N LYS A 309 25.89 -6.44 59.69
CA LYS A 309 26.55 -6.19 60.96
C LYS A 309 26.57 -7.53 61.68
N ARG A 310 27.73 -8.18 61.72
CA ARG A 310 27.94 -9.40 62.50
C ARG A 310 27.81 -9.06 63.98
N HIS A 311 26.59 -8.89 64.46
CA HIS A 311 26.26 -9.42 65.76
C HIS A 311 26.08 -10.91 65.55
N ALA A 312 27.00 -11.68 66.12
CA ALA A 312 26.94 -13.13 66.14
C ALA A 312 25.62 -13.57 66.78
N LYS A 313 24.60 -13.77 65.95
CA LYS A 313 23.45 -14.59 66.28
C LYS A 313 23.45 -15.73 65.27
N ARG A 314 23.60 -16.93 65.81
CA ARG A 314 23.74 -18.19 65.09
C ARG A 314 22.53 -18.39 64.16
N ILE A 315 22.71 -18.14 62.87
CA ILE A 315 21.75 -18.53 61.82
C ILE A 315 22.02 -20.01 61.50
N PRO A 316 21.00 -20.86 61.37
CA PRO A 316 21.20 -22.25 60.93
C PRO A 316 21.93 -22.27 59.58
N ARG A 317 22.95 -23.13 59.46
CA ARG A 317 23.62 -23.39 58.18
C ARG A 317 22.56 -23.89 57.20
N GLY A 318 22.36 -23.18 56.07
CA GLY A 318 21.76 -23.80 54.88
C GLY A 318 20.59 -23.11 54.17
N SER A 319 20.42 -21.78 54.22
CA SER A 319 19.43 -21.13 53.36
C SER A 319 20.05 -20.04 52.50
N ARG A 320 20.26 -20.32 51.20
CA ARG A 320 20.50 -19.30 50.18
C ARG A 320 19.18 -18.65 49.81
N THR A 321 19.19 -17.35 49.57
CA THR A 321 18.01 -16.59 49.12
C THR A 321 17.55 -17.04 47.74
N MET A 322 16.24 -17.11 47.54
CA MET A 322 15.62 -17.33 46.23
C MET A 322 16.05 -16.24 45.24
N LYS A 323 16.46 -16.63 44.03
CA LYS A 323 16.76 -15.71 42.92
C LYS A 323 15.68 -15.89 41.85
N ARG A 324 15.04 -14.79 41.45
CA ARG A 324 14.14 -14.75 40.30
C ARG A 324 14.91 -14.22 39.09
N LEU A 325 14.84 -14.93 37.98
CA LEU A 325 15.45 -14.57 36.70
C LEU A 325 14.35 -14.54 35.63
N GLU A 326 14.41 -13.55 34.75
CA GLU A 326 13.47 -13.41 33.62
C GLU A 326 14.17 -13.85 32.33
N PHE A 327 13.46 -14.59 31.50
CA PHE A 327 13.97 -15.16 30.25
C PHE A 327 12.99 -14.89 29.11
N SER A 328 13.52 -14.75 27.89
CA SER A 328 12.68 -14.63 26.68
C SER A 328 12.27 -16.01 26.15
N GLU A 329 11.26 -16.03 25.27
CA GLU A 329 10.83 -17.25 24.57
C GLU A 329 11.96 -17.90 23.74
N SER A 330 12.87 -17.07 23.21
CA SER A 330 14.04 -17.54 22.46
C SER A 330 15.09 -18.24 23.34
N ASP A 331 15.02 -18.06 24.66
CA ASP A 331 15.94 -18.70 25.60
C ASP A 331 15.55 -20.16 25.88
N GLY A 332 14.25 -20.44 26.00
CA GLY A 332 13.70 -21.80 26.11
C GLY A 332 13.53 -22.55 24.79
N GLY A 333 13.88 -21.94 23.65
CA GLY A 333 13.57 -22.44 22.31
C GLY A 333 14.41 -23.63 21.83
N THR A 334 15.53 -23.94 22.49
CA THR A 334 16.48 -25.00 22.07
C THR A 334 16.83 -25.91 23.23
N GLU A 335 16.57 -27.21 23.09
CA GLU A 335 16.95 -28.23 24.07
C GLU A 335 18.47 -28.26 24.26
N GLY A 336 18.93 -28.33 25.51
CA GLY A 336 20.34 -28.33 25.89
C GLY A 336 21.02 -26.95 25.95
N LYS A 337 20.34 -25.85 25.57
CA LYS A 337 20.90 -24.49 25.65
C LYS A 337 21.24 -24.13 27.10
N LEU A 338 22.44 -23.57 27.33
CA LEU A 338 22.85 -23.02 28.63
C LEU A 338 22.11 -21.71 28.89
N MET A 339 21.38 -21.66 30.00
CA MET A 339 20.56 -20.50 30.37
C MET A 339 21.33 -19.55 31.27
N PHE A 340 21.85 -20.09 32.36
CA PHE A 340 22.65 -19.37 33.34
C PHE A 340 23.43 -20.38 34.18
N GLN A 341 24.36 -19.86 34.98
CA GLN A 341 25.13 -20.65 35.92
C GLN A 341 24.81 -20.19 37.35
N LEU A 342 24.54 -21.15 38.22
CA LEU A 342 24.38 -20.92 39.66
C LEU A 342 25.71 -20.47 40.25
N GLU A 343 25.66 -19.39 41.02
CA GLU A 343 26.83 -18.86 41.72
C GLU A 343 27.28 -19.84 42.80
N LYS A 344 28.56 -20.23 42.73
CA LYS A 344 29.25 -20.96 43.78
C LYS A 344 29.81 -19.97 44.80
N GLU A 345 29.61 -20.24 46.08
CA GLU A 345 30.35 -19.53 47.14
C GLU A 345 31.72 -20.20 47.39
N SER A 346 31.91 -21.42 46.89
CA SER A 346 33.17 -22.18 46.95
C SER A 346 33.28 -23.13 45.77
N GLU A 347 34.49 -23.31 45.24
CA GLU A 347 34.79 -24.25 44.13
C GLU A 347 34.42 -25.71 44.44
N ARG A 348 34.22 -26.02 45.73
CA ARG A 348 33.88 -27.35 46.22
C ARG A 348 32.38 -27.65 46.19
N GLU A 349 31.54 -26.66 45.90
CA GLU A 349 30.09 -26.82 45.83
C GLU A 349 29.67 -27.64 44.61
N ARG A 350 28.67 -28.48 44.82
CA ARG A 350 27.94 -29.19 43.77
C ARG A 350 26.46 -28.93 43.91
N PHE A 351 25.80 -28.79 42.77
CA PHE A 351 24.36 -28.53 42.69
C PHE A 351 23.63 -29.76 42.16
N LYS A 352 22.44 -30.01 42.71
CA LYS A 352 21.51 -31.01 42.19
C LYS A 352 20.09 -30.50 42.32
N LEU A 353 19.25 -30.72 41.32
CA LEU A 353 17.81 -30.50 41.48
C LEU A 353 17.28 -31.35 42.63
N LYS A 354 16.50 -30.74 43.53
CA LYS A 354 15.87 -31.42 44.65
C LYS A 354 14.79 -32.38 44.16
N ASP A 355 14.00 -31.92 43.19
CA ASP A 355 12.90 -32.63 42.56
C ASP A 355 13.07 -32.59 41.03
N GLU A 356 12.55 -33.59 40.31
CA GLU A 356 12.61 -33.57 38.84
C GLU A 356 11.85 -32.37 38.29
N ASN A 357 12.47 -31.67 37.32
CA ASN A 357 11.84 -30.57 36.60
C ASN A 357 11.71 -30.96 35.11
N PRO A 358 10.54 -30.75 34.47
CA PRO A 358 10.33 -31.10 33.07
C PRO A 358 11.01 -30.13 32.09
N TRP A 359 11.29 -28.89 32.53
CA TRP A 359 11.74 -27.80 31.66
C TRP A 359 13.24 -27.56 31.70
N ILE A 360 13.91 -27.90 32.81
CA ILE A 360 15.33 -27.62 33.01
C ILE A 360 16.12 -28.79 33.60
N THR A 361 17.43 -28.78 33.36
CA THR A 361 18.41 -29.63 34.06
C THR A 361 19.44 -28.74 34.77
N VAL A 362 19.97 -29.24 35.88
CA VAL A 362 21.05 -28.58 36.63
C VAL A 362 22.23 -29.55 36.71
N GLU A 363 23.36 -29.14 36.14
CA GLU A 363 24.63 -29.87 36.23
C GLU A 363 25.32 -29.63 37.58
N PRO A 364 26.19 -30.56 38.05
CA PRO A 364 26.90 -30.40 39.32
C PRO A 364 27.80 -29.17 39.40
N ASN A 365 28.21 -28.61 38.27
CA ASN A 365 29.02 -27.38 38.18
C ASN A 365 28.18 -26.09 38.31
N GLY A 366 26.85 -26.20 38.42
CA GLY A 366 25.92 -25.08 38.53
C GLY A 366 25.28 -24.66 37.21
N ASN A 367 25.62 -25.26 36.08
CA ASN A 367 25.00 -24.92 34.80
C ASN A 367 23.53 -25.34 34.79
N VAL A 368 22.66 -24.40 34.44
CA VAL A 368 21.23 -24.67 34.22
C VAL A 368 20.96 -24.66 32.73
N ARG A 369 20.41 -25.76 32.20
CA ARG A 369 20.12 -25.94 30.78
C ARG A 369 18.66 -26.25 30.53
N VAL A 370 18.21 -25.98 29.32
CA VAL A 370 16.87 -26.37 28.84
C VAL A 370 16.81 -27.89 28.69
N LYS A 371 15.85 -28.55 29.36
CA LYS A 371 15.62 -30.01 29.27
C LYS A 371 14.63 -30.39 28.17
N LYS A 372 13.59 -29.59 28.02
CA LYS A 372 12.56 -29.69 26.97
C LYS A 372 12.27 -28.26 26.52
N LYS A 373 12.04 -28.07 25.22
CA LYS A 373 11.61 -26.76 24.68
C LYS A 373 10.41 -26.26 25.49
N TRP A 374 10.47 -25.00 25.93
CA TRP A 374 9.39 -24.42 26.72
C TRP A 374 8.14 -24.23 25.87
N ASP A 375 7.04 -24.84 26.31
CA ASP A 375 5.73 -24.66 25.72
C ASP A 375 4.93 -23.73 26.63
N TYR A 376 4.59 -22.55 26.10
CA TYR A 376 3.90 -21.50 26.84
C TYR A 376 2.45 -21.85 27.18
N GLU A 377 1.86 -22.85 26.53
CA GLU A 377 0.53 -23.37 26.85
C GLU A 377 0.57 -24.41 27.97
N GLU A 378 1.70 -25.14 28.12
CA GLU A 378 1.95 -26.09 29.21
C GLU A 378 2.51 -25.40 30.47
N LEU A 379 3.17 -24.26 30.33
CA LEU A 379 3.53 -23.40 31.45
C LEU A 379 2.25 -22.74 31.97
N GLY A 380 1.92 -22.96 33.26
CA GLY A 380 0.70 -22.46 33.89
C GLY A 380 0.50 -20.93 33.73
N PRO A 381 -0.63 -20.38 34.21
CA PRO A 381 -1.06 -18.99 33.91
C PRO A 381 -0.01 -17.91 34.23
N ASP A 382 0.85 -18.15 35.23
CA ASP A 382 1.90 -17.23 35.65
C ASP A 382 3.22 -17.35 34.85
N LYS A 383 3.31 -18.33 33.94
CA LYS A 383 4.45 -18.59 33.05
C LYS A 383 5.81 -18.70 33.77
N ASN A 384 5.79 -19.26 34.99
CA ASN A 384 6.97 -19.40 35.84
C ASN A 384 7.47 -20.86 35.87
N ILE A 385 8.79 -21.04 35.97
CA ILE A 385 9.43 -22.34 36.23
C ILE A 385 10.08 -22.27 37.60
N ASP A 386 9.41 -22.81 38.60
CA ASP A 386 9.95 -22.90 39.96
C ASP A 386 10.71 -24.22 40.16
N PHE A 387 11.88 -24.13 40.77
CA PHE A 387 12.66 -25.31 41.12
C PHE A 387 13.53 -25.06 42.35
N TYR A 388 13.79 -26.14 43.07
CA TYR A 388 14.65 -26.14 44.26
C TYR A 388 15.91 -26.93 43.98
N ILE A 389 17.03 -26.44 44.49
CA ILE A 389 18.34 -27.10 44.37
C ILE A 389 18.86 -27.50 45.74
N THR A 390 19.51 -28.65 45.79
CA THR A 390 20.32 -29.09 46.91
C THR A 390 21.78 -28.75 46.61
N ILE A 391 22.44 -28.13 47.57
CA ILE A 391 23.85 -27.76 47.49
C ILE A 391 24.61 -28.69 48.42
N THR A 392 25.56 -29.45 47.87
CA THR A 392 26.44 -30.31 48.67
C THR A 392 27.87 -29.79 48.60
N ASN A 393 28.52 -29.76 49.76
CA ASN A 393 29.96 -29.60 49.89
C ASN A 393 30.53 -30.99 50.12
N ASN A 394 31.44 -31.45 49.26
CA ASN A 394 32.19 -32.66 49.56
C ASN A 394 33.22 -32.33 50.66
N GLU A 395 32.84 -32.51 51.92
CA GLU A 395 33.78 -32.73 53.01
C GLU A 395 34.09 -34.24 53.05
N GLY A 396 35.38 -34.58 52.97
CA GLY A 396 35.85 -35.91 53.32
C GLY A 396 35.80 -36.07 54.83
N GLY A 397 35.08 -37.09 55.26
CA GLY A 397 34.92 -37.58 56.63
C GLY A 397 34.01 -38.78 56.60
#